data_AF-A0A5D0CN15-F1
#
_entry.id   AF-A0A5D0CN15-F1
#
_cell.length_a   1.000
_cell.length_b   1.000
_cell.length_c   1.000
_cell.angle_alpha   90.00
_cell.angle_beta   90.00
_cell.angle_gamma   90.00
#
_symmetry.space_group_name_H-M   'P 1'
#
loop_
_entity.id
_entity.type
_entity.pdbx_description
1 polymer ?
#
loop_
_entity_poly.entity_id
_entity_poly.type
_entity_poly.pdbx_seq_one_letter_code
_entity_poly.pdbx_strand_id
1 'polypeptide(L)'
;MTEREYEWRWLELQRFYVMCAVLDRVPMFSKAVDEVWHEMLMYTRDYQAFSDKYLGRMLHHTPNPAASVPIPGERAWFDFVYVELFGWSPYSERFWGRFFRHPLPREELEAYRNASDPPAQGGRFNAWTYDRLPEAREAIQSVKEALQYRMERVDEELAENVRKPVNFKNSEVLLTSVVFFSMTDPNNFSDYLAQEKAIKKDSSGSSCSGSGCSSGSDDLRDHHSDSGHGTDHHAGSCGSDGGGSSDSGGSSCSSCGGGCSS
;
A
#
# COMPACT_ATOMS: atom_id res chain seq x y z
N MET A 1 15.33 -17.02 -4.06
CA MET A 1 14.71 -16.14 -5.07
C MET A 1 15.04 -16.72 -6.43
N THR A 2 14.04 -16.86 -7.32
CA THR A 2 14.34 -17.27 -8.72
C THR A 2 14.92 -16.10 -9.51
N GLU A 3 15.66 -16.34 -10.59
CA GLU A 3 16.24 -15.28 -11.43
C GLU A 3 15.16 -14.32 -11.95
N ARG A 4 14.07 -14.86 -12.49
CA ARG A 4 12.93 -14.06 -12.95
C ARG A 4 12.32 -13.22 -11.83
N GLU A 5 12.18 -13.78 -10.63
CA GLU A 5 11.66 -13.03 -9.49
C GLU A 5 12.58 -11.88 -9.08
N TYR A 6 13.90 -12.09 -9.15
CA TYR A 6 14.88 -11.03 -8.94
C TYR A 6 14.75 -9.93 -9.99
N GLU A 7 14.67 -10.28 -11.28
CA GLU A 7 14.52 -9.30 -12.36
C GLU A 7 13.30 -8.39 -12.16
N TRP A 8 12.17 -8.94 -11.74
CA TRP A 8 10.98 -8.15 -11.45
C TRP A 8 11.14 -7.24 -10.24
N ARG A 9 11.72 -7.75 -9.13
CA ARG A 9 11.98 -6.92 -7.94
C ARG A 9 12.98 -5.80 -8.25
N TRP A 10 13.99 -6.10 -9.06
CA TRP A 10 14.98 -5.13 -9.53
C TRP A 10 14.34 -4.04 -10.39
N LEU A 11 13.50 -4.42 -11.36
CA LEU A 11 12.75 -3.46 -12.17
C LEU A 11 11.89 -2.54 -11.30
N GLU A 12 11.17 -3.10 -10.32
CA GLU A 12 10.34 -2.31 -9.42
C GLU A 12 11.16 -1.41 -8.49
N LEU A 13 12.36 -1.83 -8.08
CA LEU A 13 13.30 -0.96 -7.36
C LEU A 13 13.78 0.21 -8.22
N GLN A 14 14.08 -0.04 -9.51
CA GLN A 14 14.44 1.04 -10.43
C GLN A 14 13.29 2.04 -10.63
N ARG A 15 12.06 1.56 -10.77
CA ARG A 15 10.86 2.42 -10.81
C ARG A 15 10.68 3.20 -9.52
N PHE A 16 10.91 2.57 -8.37
CA PHE A 16 10.88 3.24 -7.08
C PHE A 16 11.90 4.38 -6.98
N TYR A 17 13.11 4.21 -7.52
CA TYR A 17 14.10 5.30 -7.57
C TYR A 17 13.64 6.48 -8.43
N VAL A 18 12.96 6.21 -9.56
CA VAL A 18 12.31 7.26 -10.35
C VAL A 18 11.21 7.95 -9.55
N MET A 19 10.41 7.20 -8.77
CA MET A 19 9.42 7.79 -7.87
C MET A 19 10.08 8.73 -6.84
N CYS A 20 11.23 8.37 -6.25
CA CYS A 20 11.99 9.24 -5.35
C CYS A 20 12.59 10.48 -6.05
N ALA A 21 12.84 10.39 -7.36
CA ALA A 21 13.24 11.54 -8.15
C ALA A 21 12.07 12.50 -8.45
N VAL A 22 10.83 12.00 -8.49
CA VAL A 22 9.63 12.79 -8.81
C VAL A 22 8.94 13.34 -7.56
N LEU A 23 8.82 12.52 -6.51
CA LEU A 23 8.15 12.85 -5.24
C LEU A 23 9.17 13.16 -4.15
N ASP A 24 8.87 14.14 -3.28
CA ASP A 24 9.81 14.59 -2.24
C ASP A 24 10.05 13.51 -1.17
N ARG A 25 8.99 12.78 -0.81
CA ARG A 25 9.03 11.71 0.17
C ARG A 25 8.24 10.53 -0.35
N VAL A 26 8.88 9.36 -0.41
CA VAL A 26 8.27 8.12 -0.91
C VAL A 26 8.47 7.02 0.11
N PRO A 27 7.42 6.63 0.86
CA PRO A 27 7.49 5.48 1.73
C PRO A 27 7.67 4.18 0.93
N MET A 28 8.43 3.24 1.49
CA MET A 28 8.56 1.93 0.89
C MET A 28 7.32 1.07 1.20
N PHE A 29 6.47 0.83 0.19
CA PHE A 29 5.23 0.05 0.34
C PHE A 29 5.35 -1.44 0.01
N SER A 30 6.52 -1.90 -0.43
CA SER A 30 6.72 -3.29 -0.85
C SER A 30 7.90 -3.93 -0.11
N LYS A 31 7.61 -4.91 0.76
CA LYS A 31 8.66 -5.69 1.42
C LYS A 31 9.57 -6.41 0.42
N ALA A 32 9.02 -6.91 -0.70
CA ALA A 32 9.79 -7.66 -1.69
C ALA A 32 10.80 -6.79 -2.45
N VAL A 33 10.43 -5.53 -2.73
CA VAL A 33 11.33 -4.53 -3.33
C VAL A 33 12.33 -4.02 -2.27
N ASP A 34 11.85 -3.80 -1.05
CA ASP A 34 12.66 -3.37 0.09
C ASP A 34 13.79 -4.36 0.42
N GLU A 35 13.55 -5.66 0.30
CA GLU A 35 14.59 -6.69 0.46
C GLU A 35 15.77 -6.48 -0.50
N VAL A 36 15.50 -6.14 -1.77
CA VAL A 36 16.57 -5.87 -2.75
C VAL A 36 17.27 -4.55 -2.45
N TRP A 37 16.53 -3.53 -2.03
CA TRP A 37 17.11 -2.25 -1.65
C TRP A 37 18.02 -2.39 -0.43
N HIS A 38 17.58 -3.13 0.59
CA HIS A 38 18.38 -3.40 1.80
C HIS A 38 19.73 -4.06 1.48
N GLU A 39 19.78 -5.00 0.54
CA GLU A 39 21.05 -5.59 0.11
C GLU A 39 22.00 -4.53 -0.48
N MET A 40 21.49 -3.55 -1.22
CA MET A 40 22.30 -2.43 -1.71
C MET A 40 22.82 -1.56 -0.57
N LEU A 41 22.02 -1.33 0.48
CA LEU A 41 22.42 -0.50 1.64
C LEU A 41 23.60 -1.09 2.42
N MET A 42 23.80 -2.41 2.36
CA MET A 42 24.94 -3.08 3.01
C MET A 42 26.29 -2.64 2.40
N TYR A 43 26.30 -2.25 1.12
CA TYR A 43 27.48 -1.75 0.41
C TYR A 43 27.55 -0.22 0.49
N THR A 44 27.64 0.30 1.71
CA THR A 44 27.47 1.73 2.03
C THR A 44 28.27 2.70 1.16
N ARG A 45 29.53 2.37 0.83
CA ARG A 45 30.37 3.22 -0.05
C ARG A 45 29.86 3.28 -1.48
N ASP A 46 29.50 2.13 -2.03
CA ASP A 46 28.98 2.03 -3.40
C ASP A 46 27.57 2.63 -3.48
N TYR A 47 26.77 2.44 -2.44
CA TYR A 47 25.44 3.03 -2.33
C TYR A 47 25.47 4.55 -2.22
N GLN A 48 26.42 5.12 -1.46
CA GLN A 48 26.65 6.56 -1.42
C GLN A 48 27.04 7.09 -2.81
N ALA A 49 28.01 6.45 -3.46
CA ALA A 49 28.44 6.84 -4.81
C ALA A 49 27.31 6.74 -5.85
N PHE A 50 26.48 5.69 -5.77
CA PHE A 50 25.27 5.54 -6.57
C PHE A 50 24.30 6.70 -6.32
N SER A 51 24.00 7.01 -5.06
CA SER A 51 23.06 8.06 -4.68
C SER A 51 23.51 9.44 -5.15
N ASP A 52 24.79 9.76 -4.94
CA ASP A 52 25.37 11.03 -5.39
C ASP A 52 25.37 11.16 -6.91
N LYS A 53 25.63 10.06 -7.62
CA LYS A 53 25.55 10.05 -9.09
C LYS A 53 24.12 10.16 -9.60
N TYR A 54 23.16 9.53 -8.94
CA TYR A 54 21.78 9.43 -9.41
C TYR A 54 20.93 10.66 -9.05
N LEU A 55 20.94 11.10 -7.78
CA LEU A 55 20.14 12.23 -7.28
C LEU A 55 20.95 13.49 -6.97
N GLY A 56 22.29 13.41 -6.99
CA GLY A 56 23.15 14.47 -6.47
C GLY A 56 23.12 14.60 -4.95
N ARG A 57 22.54 13.62 -4.25
CA ARG A 57 22.48 13.53 -2.78
C ARG A 57 22.18 12.10 -2.35
N MET A 58 22.43 11.80 -1.08
CA MET A 58 22.08 10.51 -0.49
C MET A 58 20.59 10.19 -0.66
N LEU A 59 20.28 9.02 -1.21
CA LEU A 59 18.92 8.50 -1.24
C LEU A 59 18.64 7.84 0.11
N HIS A 60 18.00 8.59 1.01
CA HIS A 60 17.69 8.12 2.34
C HIS A 60 16.64 7.01 2.30
N HIS A 61 17.03 5.83 2.76
CA HIS A 61 16.11 4.76 3.05
C HIS A 61 15.32 5.08 4.30
N THR A 62 13.99 5.08 4.19
CA THR A 62 13.11 4.97 5.34
C THR A 62 12.48 3.59 5.26
N PRO A 63 12.77 2.69 6.22
CA PRO A 63 12.21 1.35 6.21
C PRO A 63 10.70 1.38 6.02
N ASN A 64 10.16 0.33 5.39
CA ASN A 64 8.72 0.16 5.27
C ASN A 64 8.08 0.45 6.62
N PRO A 65 7.21 1.49 6.73
CA PRO A 65 6.60 1.82 8.00
C PRO A 65 6.01 0.54 8.56
N ALA A 66 6.33 0.21 9.81
CA ALA A 66 5.69 -0.90 10.47
C ALA A 66 4.17 -0.77 10.24
N ALA A 67 3.47 -1.88 10.02
CA ALA A 67 2.06 -1.92 9.64
C ALA A 67 1.10 -1.15 10.59
N SER A 68 1.61 -0.57 11.67
CA SER A 68 0.92 0.20 12.70
C SER A 68 0.60 1.66 12.35
N VAL A 69 1.20 2.28 11.33
CA VAL A 69 0.84 3.67 10.94
C VAL A 69 0.38 3.74 9.49
N PRO A 70 -0.95 3.74 9.24
CA PRO A 70 -1.50 3.96 7.91
C PRO A 70 -1.11 5.36 7.40
N ILE A 71 -0.55 5.42 6.19
CA ILE A 71 -0.23 6.67 5.48
C ILE A 71 -1.03 6.75 4.18
N PRO A 72 -2.38 6.82 4.24
CA PRO A 72 -3.26 6.67 3.08
C PRO A 72 -3.04 7.74 2.02
N GLY A 73 -2.73 8.98 2.40
CA GLY A 73 -2.43 10.06 1.46
C GLY A 73 -1.15 9.79 0.66
N GLU A 74 -0.07 9.41 1.34
CA GLU A 74 1.18 8.99 0.67
C GLU A 74 0.96 7.81 -0.28
N ARG A 75 0.14 6.85 0.16
CA ARG A 75 -0.19 5.68 -0.66
C ARG A 75 -1.01 6.06 -1.90
N ALA A 76 -1.98 6.96 -1.76
CA ALA A 76 -2.80 7.43 -2.88
C ALA A 76 -1.94 8.16 -3.94
N TRP A 77 -1.04 9.04 -3.50
CA TRP A 77 -0.12 9.73 -4.40
C TRP A 77 0.90 8.81 -5.04
N PHE A 78 1.42 7.83 -4.29
CA PHE A 78 2.26 6.78 -4.85
C PHE A 78 1.54 6.06 -5.99
N ASP A 79 0.32 5.58 -5.73
CA ASP A 79 -0.46 4.84 -6.73
C ASP A 79 -0.73 5.67 -7.99
N PHE A 80 -1.13 6.94 -7.83
CA PHE A 80 -1.40 7.85 -8.94
C PHE A 80 -0.16 8.12 -9.79
N VAL A 81 0.93 8.60 -9.17
CA VAL A 81 2.14 8.98 -9.90
C VAL A 81 2.81 7.75 -10.52
N TYR A 82 2.77 6.60 -9.86
CA TYR A 82 3.32 5.36 -10.40
C TYR A 82 2.60 4.96 -11.69
N VAL A 83 1.25 4.96 -11.66
CA VAL A 83 0.47 4.54 -12.83
C VAL A 83 0.52 5.57 -13.95
N GLU A 84 0.63 6.86 -13.65
CA GLU A 84 0.89 7.90 -14.64
C GLU A 84 2.22 7.67 -15.37
N LEU A 85 3.30 7.37 -14.63
CA LEU A 85 4.64 7.23 -15.22
C LEU A 85 4.88 5.88 -15.91
N PHE A 86 4.34 4.79 -15.36
CA PHE A 86 4.69 3.43 -15.79
C PHE A 86 3.50 2.63 -16.33
N GLY A 87 2.29 3.17 -16.24
CA GLY A 87 1.05 2.44 -16.50
C GLY A 87 0.73 1.42 -15.40
N TRP A 88 -0.52 0.96 -15.41
CA TRP A 88 -0.92 -0.14 -14.55
C TRP A 88 -0.53 -1.48 -15.18
N SER A 89 -0.08 -2.42 -14.35
CA SER A 89 0.09 -3.80 -14.76
C SER A 89 -0.22 -4.77 -13.60
N PRO A 90 -0.74 -5.97 -13.89
CA PRO A 90 -0.97 -6.98 -12.86
C PRO A 90 0.34 -7.47 -12.21
N TYR A 91 1.47 -7.32 -12.91
CA TYR A 91 2.79 -7.65 -12.36
C TYR A 91 3.21 -6.65 -11.28
N SER A 92 3.07 -5.36 -11.56
CA SER A 92 3.39 -4.29 -10.61
C SER A 92 2.46 -4.34 -9.39
N GLU A 93 1.18 -4.65 -9.59
CA GLU A 93 0.23 -4.87 -8.49
C GLU A 93 0.64 -6.01 -7.56
N ARG A 94 1.28 -7.06 -8.08
CA ARG A 94 1.78 -8.16 -7.24
C ARG A 94 2.88 -7.69 -6.27
N PHE A 95 3.68 -6.70 -6.65
CA PHE A 95 4.78 -6.19 -5.82
C PHE A 95 4.34 -5.06 -4.89
N TRP A 96 3.55 -4.11 -5.39
CA TRP A 96 3.10 -2.94 -4.62
C TRP A 96 1.78 -3.16 -3.86
N GLY A 97 1.14 -4.30 -4.10
CA GLY A 97 -0.23 -4.56 -3.68
C GLY A 97 -1.24 -3.79 -4.54
N ARG A 98 -2.52 -3.99 -4.23
CA ARG A 98 -3.64 -3.37 -4.96
C ARG A 98 -3.51 -1.85 -4.98
N PHE A 99 -3.48 -1.29 -6.19
CA PHE A 99 -3.50 0.15 -6.44
C PHE A 99 -4.89 0.74 -6.15
N PHE A 100 -4.92 2.04 -5.87
CA PHE A 100 -6.13 2.87 -5.74
C PHE A 100 -7.11 2.37 -4.67
N ARG A 101 -6.59 2.02 -3.50
CA ARG A 101 -7.41 1.73 -2.30
C ARG A 101 -7.78 2.98 -1.51
N HIS A 102 -7.05 4.06 -1.71
CA HIS A 102 -7.24 5.32 -1.01
C HIS A 102 -7.40 6.45 -2.02
N PRO A 103 -8.37 7.37 -1.81
CA PRO A 103 -8.54 8.54 -2.66
C PRO A 103 -7.38 9.51 -2.47
N LEU A 104 -7.10 10.30 -3.50
CA LEU A 104 -6.20 11.44 -3.39
C LEU A 104 -6.82 12.49 -2.45
N PRO A 105 -6.08 13.04 -1.46
CA PRO A 105 -6.59 14.06 -0.57
C PRO A 105 -7.06 15.30 -1.33
N ARG A 106 -8.33 15.68 -1.17
CA ARG A 106 -8.94 16.78 -1.93
C ARG A 106 -8.23 18.13 -1.72
N GLU A 107 -7.87 18.44 -0.48
CA GLU A 107 -7.15 19.68 -0.15
C GLU A 107 -5.83 19.79 -0.92
N GLU A 108 -5.14 18.67 -1.13
CA GLU A 108 -3.91 18.65 -1.90
C GLU A 108 -4.16 18.73 -3.40
N LEU A 109 -5.20 18.07 -3.91
CA LEU A 109 -5.59 18.18 -5.32
C LEU A 109 -5.89 19.63 -5.70
N GLU A 110 -6.63 20.34 -4.85
CA GLU A 110 -7.01 21.74 -5.07
C GLU A 110 -5.79 22.66 -5.22
N ALA A 111 -4.68 22.36 -4.53
CA ALA A 111 -3.43 23.10 -4.68
C ALA A 111 -2.83 22.99 -6.10
N TYR A 112 -3.16 21.94 -6.85
CA TYR A 112 -2.65 21.74 -8.22
C TYR A 112 -3.59 22.26 -9.31
N ARG A 113 -4.81 22.69 -8.99
CA ARG A 113 -5.81 23.16 -9.97
C ARG A 113 -5.28 24.27 -10.88
N ASN A 114 -4.50 25.20 -10.33
CA ASN A 114 -3.97 26.37 -11.04
C ASN A 114 -2.43 26.44 -11.03
N ALA A 115 -1.75 25.36 -10.63
CA ALA A 115 -0.32 25.39 -10.33
C ALA A 115 0.57 25.21 -11.56
N SER A 116 0.78 26.26 -12.35
CA SER A 116 1.88 26.32 -13.33
C SER A 116 3.25 26.53 -12.67
N ASP A 117 3.27 26.83 -11.38
CA ASP A 117 4.49 27.17 -10.64
C ASP A 117 5.41 25.96 -10.40
N PRO A 118 6.73 26.18 -10.30
CA PRO A 118 7.65 25.12 -9.89
C PRO A 118 7.25 24.52 -8.53
N PRO A 119 7.58 23.24 -8.27
CA PRO A 119 7.23 22.60 -7.01
C PRO A 119 7.84 23.34 -5.81
N ALA A 120 7.02 23.60 -4.79
CA ALA A 120 7.47 24.22 -3.56
C ALA A 120 8.34 23.26 -2.73
N GLN A 121 9.30 23.81 -1.98
CA GLN A 121 10.11 23.00 -1.05
C GLN A 121 9.22 22.35 0.03
N GLY A 122 9.39 21.05 0.23
CA GLY A 122 8.57 20.26 1.16
C GLY A 122 7.14 19.98 0.69
N GLY A 123 6.83 20.29 -0.58
CA GLY A 123 5.59 19.86 -1.22
C GLY A 123 5.61 18.38 -1.63
N ARG A 124 4.60 17.95 -2.40
CA ARG A 124 4.47 16.56 -2.86
C ARG A 124 5.58 16.17 -3.84
N PHE A 125 5.90 17.07 -4.77
CA PHE A 125 6.92 16.87 -5.80
C PHE A 125 8.30 17.33 -5.32
N ASN A 126 9.34 16.63 -5.77
CA ASN A 126 10.72 16.85 -5.34
C ASN A 126 11.31 18.10 -6.02
N ALA A 127 11.31 19.22 -5.28
CA ALA A 127 11.87 20.48 -5.78
C ALA A 127 13.38 20.42 -6.03
N TRP A 128 14.11 19.61 -5.25
CA TRP A 128 15.57 19.49 -5.39
C TRP A 128 15.97 18.90 -6.73
N THR A 129 15.30 17.82 -7.14
CA THR A 129 15.55 17.13 -8.41
C THR A 129 14.97 17.91 -9.58
N TYR A 130 13.83 18.57 -9.40
CA TYR A 130 13.25 19.47 -10.41
C TYR A 130 14.27 20.54 -10.89
N ASP A 131 15.07 21.09 -9.98
CA ASP A 131 16.06 22.11 -10.33
C ASP A 131 17.32 21.54 -11.00
N ARG A 132 17.71 20.30 -10.68
CA ARG A 132 19.03 19.74 -11.00
C ARG A 132 19.03 18.68 -12.08
N LEU A 133 17.93 17.95 -12.24
CA LEU A 133 17.80 16.81 -13.15
C LEU A 133 16.75 17.15 -14.21
N PRO A 134 17.16 17.41 -15.47
CA PRO A 134 16.22 17.72 -16.56
C PRO A 134 15.14 16.65 -16.74
N GLU A 135 15.50 15.37 -16.59
CA GLU A 135 14.60 14.23 -16.73
C GLU A 135 13.55 14.21 -15.62
N ALA A 136 13.95 14.53 -14.37
CA ALA A 136 13.01 14.63 -13.26
C ALA A 136 12.07 15.83 -13.42
N ARG A 137 12.59 16.96 -13.92
CA ARG A 137 11.78 18.15 -14.24
C ARG A 137 10.69 17.82 -15.25
N GLU A 138 11.05 17.17 -16.35
CA GLU A 138 10.11 16.76 -17.40
C GLU A 138 9.06 15.80 -16.85
N ALA A 139 9.47 14.79 -16.07
CA ALA A 139 8.55 13.84 -15.45
C ALA A 139 7.57 14.53 -14.48
N ILE A 140 8.07 15.40 -13.60
CA ILE A 140 7.23 16.16 -12.64
C ILE A 140 6.25 17.06 -13.39
N GLN A 141 6.72 17.76 -14.42
CA GLN A 141 5.89 18.66 -15.21
C GLN A 141 4.78 17.90 -15.94
N SER A 142 5.13 16.79 -16.58
CA SER A 142 4.17 15.89 -17.25
C SER A 142 3.09 15.40 -16.30
N VAL A 143 3.45 14.88 -15.12
CA VAL A 143 2.49 14.40 -14.12
C VAL A 143 1.57 15.53 -13.64
N LYS A 144 2.10 16.74 -13.42
CA LYS A 144 1.31 17.91 -12.98
C LYS A 144 0.33 18.37 -14.06
N GLU A 145 0.77 18.46 -15.31
CA GLU A 145 -0.07 18.85 -16.45
C GLU A 145 -1.18 17.82 -16.69
N ALA A 146 -0.84 16.53 -16.61
CA ALA A 146 -1.80 15.45 -16.77
C ALA A 146 -2.83 15.44 -15.62
N LEU A 147 -2.42 15.79 -14.40
CA LEU A 147 -3.35 15.97 -13.27
C LEU A 147 -4.28 17.16 -13.49
N GLN A 148 -3.75 18.31 -13.89
CA GLN A 148 -4.52 19.53 -14.19
C GLN A 148 -5.56 19.30 -15.28
N TYR A 149 -5.13 18.73 -16.40
CA TYR A 149 -5.99 18.38 -17.52
C TYR A 149 -7.18 17.50 -17.07
N ARG A 150 -6.92 16.51 -16.21
CA ARG A 150 -7.99 15.64 -15.69
C ARG A 150 -8.91 16.36 -14.73
N MET A 151 -8.38 17.23 -13.87
CA MET A 151 -9.17 18.05 -12.94
C MET A 151 -10.12 19.04 -13.65
N GLU A 152 -9.71 19.60 -14.80
CA GLU A 152 -10.56 20.47 -15.61
C GLU A 152 -11.70 19.72 -16.31
N ARG A 153 -11.47 18.44 -16.65
CA ARG A 153 -12.42 17.60 -17.41
C ARG A 153 -13.33 16.72 -16.54
N VAL A 154 -13.17 16.77 -15.21
CA VAL A 154 -14.03 16.07 -14.24
C VAL A 154 -15.51 16.37 -14.51
N ASP A 155 -15.84 17.57 -14.98
CA ASP A 155 -17.21 18.00 -15.26
C ASP A 155 -17.76 17.55 -16.63
N GLU A 156 -16.90 17.33 -17.64
CA GLU A 156 -17.33 17.09 -19.04
C GLU A 156 -17.41 15.60 -19.45
N GLU A 157 -16.47 14.76 -19.04
CA GLU A 157 -16.29 13.42 -19.66
C GLU A 157 -17.00 12.25 -18.97
N LEU A 158 -17.52 12.42 -17.75
CA LEU A 158 -17.89 11.28 -16.91
C LEU A 158 -19.35 11.18 -16.46
N ALA A 159 -20.21 12.17 -16.73
CA ALA A 159 -21.66 12.00 -16.49
C ALA A 159 -22.22 10.75 -17.19
N GLU A 160 -21.61 10.32 -18.30
CA GLU A 160 -21.96 9.10 -19.03
C GLU A 160 -21.19 7.83 -18.59
N ASN A 161 -19.98 7.97 -18.04
CA ASN A 161 -19.07 6.85 -17.78
C ASN A 161 -19.01 6.41 -16.30
N VAL A 162 -19.51 7.21 -15.35
CA VAL A 162 -19.62 6.89 -13.91
C VAL A 162 -20.37 5.58 -13.62
N ARG A 163 -21.19 5.10 -14.56
CA ARG A 163 -21.98 3.86 -14.42
C ARG A 163 -21.29 2.59 -14.96
N LYS A 164 -20.14 2.71 -15.63
CA LYS A 164 -19.44 1.56 -16.23
C LYS A 164 -18.26 1.15 -15.35
N PRO A 165 -17.94 -0.15 -15.25
CA PRO A 165 -16.75 -0.59 -14.54
C PRO A 165 -15.50 0.02 -15.18
N VAL A 166 -14.60 0.55 -14.36
CA VAL A 166 -13.37 1.20 -14.83
C VAL A 166 -12.46 0.16 -15.48
N ASN A 167 -12.05 0.42 -16.71
CA ASN A 167 -11.16 -0.48 -17.46
C ASN A 167 -9.70 -0.18 -17.13
N PHE A 168 -9.08 -1.06 -16.33
CA PHE A 168 -7.67 -0.95 -15.93
C PHE A 168 -6.65 -1.03 -17.09
N LYS A 169 -7.07 -1.46 -18.29
CA LYS A 169 -6.20 -1.45 -19.48
C LYS A 169 -6.07 -0.08 -20.13
N ASN A 170 -6.97 0.85 -19.83
CA ASN A 170 -6.89 2.22 -20.31
C ASN A 170 -6.49 3.14 -19.15
N SER A 171 -5.18 3.41 -19.04
CA SER A 171 -4.62 4.24 -17.98
C SER A 171 -5.28 5.62 -17.91
N GLU A 172 -5.65 6.22 -19.05
CA GLU A 172 -6.33 7.52 -19.09
C GLU A 172 -7.68 7.48 -18.38
N VAL A 173 -8.53 6.52 -18.75
CA VAL A 173 -9.86 6.37 -18.13
C VAL A 173 -9.73 6.02 -16.65
N LEU A 174 -8.76 5.17 -16.29
CA LEU A 174 -8.48 4.81 -14.91
C LEU A 174 -8.07 6.03 -14.07
N LEU A 175 -7.08 6.79 -14.52
CA LEU A 175 -6.56 7.95 -13.78
C LEU A 175 -7.57 9.10 -13.74
N THR A 176 -8.36 9.33 -14.79
CA THR A 176 -9.46 10.29 -14.77
C THR A 176 -10.53 9.88 -13.77
N SER A 177 -10.88 8.58 -13.70
CA SER A 177 -11.82 8.07 -12.70
C SER A 177 -11.28 8.23 -11.28
N VAL A 178 -9.99 7.99 -11.07
CA VAL A 178 -9.32 8.18 -9.77
C VAL A 178 -9.44 9.62 -9.31
N VAL A 179 -9.12 10.61 -10.15
CA VAL A 179 -9.24 12.03 -9.80
C VAL A 179 -10.70 12.39 -9.52
N PHE A 180 -11.63 11.96 -10.38
CA PHE A 180 -13.06 12.22 -10.23
C PHE A 180 -13.62 11.70 -8.89
N PHE A 181 -13.44 10.42 -8.59
CA PHE A 181 -13.99 9.82 -7.36
C PHE A 181 -13.29 10.35 -6.12
N SER A 182 -12.00 10.71 -6.22
CA SER A 182 -11.29 11.37 -5.11
C SER A 182 -11.85 12.76 -4.78
N MET A 183 -12.44 13.45 -5.77
CA MET A 183 -13.03 14.78 -5.55
C MET A 183 -14.52 14.74 -5.19
N THR A 184 -15.26 13.78 -5.74
CA THR A 184 -16.74 13.73 -5.66
C THR A 184 -17.26 12.86 -4.53
N ASP A 185 -16.71 11.66 -4.37
CA ASP A 185 -17.12 10.71 -3.32
C ASP A 185 -15.94 9.89 -2.79
N PRO A 186 -15.09 10.50 -1.94
CA PRO A 186 -13.94 9.83 -1.34
C PRO A 186 -14.32 8.62 -0.48
N ASN A 187 -15.54 8.59 0.08
CA ASN A 187 -15.97 7.56 1.03
C ASN A 187 -16.25 6.23 0.32
N ASN A 188 -16.81 6.28 -0.90
CA ASN A 188 -17.07 5.08 -1.70
C ASN A 188 -15.99 4.84 -2.79
N PHE A 189 -14.89 5.61 -2.77
CA PHE A 189 -13.81 5.56 -3.75
C PHE A 189 -13.32 4.14 -4.05
N SER A 190 -12.98 3.38 -3.01
CA SER A 190 -12.45 2.02 -3.19
C SER A 190 -13.49 1.08 -3.81
N ASP A 191 -14.78 1.31 -3.62
CA ASP A 191 -15.83 0.47 -4.17
C ASP A 191 -16.01 0.72 -5.67
N TYR A 192 -15.87 1.97 -6.13
CA TYR A 192 -15.90 2.29 -7.56
C TYR A 192 -14.73 1.65 -8.30
N LEU A 193 -13.53 1.66 -7.72
CA LEU A 193 -12.33 1.11 -8.35
C LEU A 193 -12.13 -0.39 -8.09
N ALA A 194 -12.87 -0.99 -7.14
CA ALA A 194 -12.86 -2.44 -6.91
C ALA A 194 -13.74 -3.23 -7.91
N GLN A 195 -14.55 -2.57 -8.74
CA GLN A 195 -15.55 -3.18 -9.63
C GLN A 195 -14.97 -3.91 -10.86
N GLU A 196 -13.83 -4.58 -10.74
CA GLU A 196 -13.42 -5.62 -11.70
C GLU A 196 -14.18 -6.95 -11.47
N LYS A 197 -14.85 -7.09 -10.30
CA LYS A 197 -15.57 -8.33 -9.94
C LYS A 197 -16.73 -8.71 -10.88
N ALA A 198 -17.17 -7.84 -11.79
CA ALA A 198 -18.31 -8.13 -12.67
C ALA A 198 -17.97 -8.89 -13.97
N ILE A 199 -16.70 -9.03 -14.36
CA ILE A 199 -16.34 -9.70 -15.63
C ILE A 199 -16.22 -11.23 -15.50
N LYS A 200 -16.33 -11.79 -14.28
CA LYS A 200 -16.36 -13.25 -14.04
C LYS A 200 -17.75 -13.83 -13.76
N LYS A 201 -18.83 -13.25 -14.32
CA LYS A 201 -20.19 -13.83 -14.18
C LYS A 201 -20.89 -14.22 -15.49
N ASP A 202 -20.18 -14.21 -16.61
CA ASP A 202 -20.72 -14.69 -17.91
C ASP A 202 -19.98 -15.92 -18.44
N SER A 203 -19.42 -16.74 -17.55
CA SER A 203 -19.03 -18.11 -17.88
C SER A 203 -19.64 -19.05 -16.86
N SER A 204 -20.76 -19.65 -17.27
CA SER A 204 -21.32 -20.85 -16.65
C SER A 204 -20.22 -21.87 -16.32
N GLY A 205 -20.01 -22.15 -15.04
CA GLY A 205 -19.10 -23.23 -14.64
C GLY A 205 -18.61 -23.15 -13.20
N SER A 206 -19.42 -23.72 -12.30
CA SER A 206 -19.04 -24.27 -10.99
C SER A 206 -18.52 -23.33 -9.90
N SER A 207 -19.25 -23.32 -8.79
CA SER A 207 -18.86 -22.77 -7.50
C SER A 207 -17.68 -23.55 -6.92
N CYS A 208 -16.57 -22.88 -6.67
CA CYS A 208 -15.55 -23.36 -5.73
C CYS A 208 -15.01 -22.18 -4.90
N SER A 209 -15.49 -22.09 -3.66
CA SER A 209 -14.92 -21.24 -2.61
C SER A 209 -13.53 -21.76 -2.26
N GLY A 210 -12.50 -21.13 -2.81
CA GLY A 210 -11.11 -21.39 -2.44
C GLY A 210 -10.68 -20.53 -1.24
N SER A 211 -11.05 -20.97 -0.04
CA SER A 211 -10.38 -20.54 1.20
C SER A 211 -8.98 -21.15 1.22
N GLY A 212 -7.95 -20.31 1.15
CA GLY A 212 -6.55 -20.75 1.27
C GLY A 212 -6.24 -21.13 2.72
N CYS A 213 -6.16 -22.43 3.01
CA CYS A 213 -5.69 -22.95 4.29
C CYS A 213 -4.22 -23.36 4.19
N SER A 214 -3.47 -23.04 5.24
CA SER A 214 -2.10 -23.48 5.51
C SER A 214 -2.07 -24.86 6.18
N SER A 215 -1.29 -25.76 5.59
CA SER A 215 -0.55 -26.96 6.06
C SER A 215 -0.98 -27.63 7.39
N GLY A 216 -1.38 -28.90 7.36
CA GLY A 216 -0.53 -30.09 7.63
C GLY A 216 -0.83 -30.59 9.07
N SER A 217 -1.15 -31.85 9.37
CA SER A 217 -0.58 -33.11 8.92
C SER A 217 -1.54 -34.27 9.23
N ASP A 218 -1.42 -35.33 8.45
CA ASP A 218 -1.62 -36.77 8.72
C ASP A 218 -2.61 -37.21 9.81
N ASP A 219 -3.62 -38.00 9.42
CA ASP A 219 -3.87 -39.29 10.05
C ASP A 219 -4.75 -40.20 9.18
N LEU A 220 -4.30 -41.45 9.05
CA LEU A 220 -5.02 -42.58 8.48
C LEU A 220 -5.86 -43.25 9.57
N ARG A 221 -7.04 -43.74 9.15
CA ARG A 221 -7.78 -44.94 9.62
C ARG A 221 -9.16 -44.72 10.26
N ASP A 222 -10.10 -45.30 9.51
CA ASP A 222 -11.11 -46.28 9.92
C ASP A 222 -12.49 -45.83 10.42
N HIS A 223 -13.46 -46.29 9.62
CA HIS A 223 -14.89 -46.43 9.83
C HIS A 223 -15.27 -47.05 11.18
N HIS A 224 -16.34 -46.55 11.83
CA HIS A 224 -17.70 -47.11 11.74
C HIS A 224 -18.68 -46.36 12.66
N SER A 225 -19.94 -46.31 12.19
CA SER A 225 -21.21 -46.08 12.89
C SER A 225 -21.28 -46.84 14.24
N ASP A 226 -22.08 -46.49 15.25
CA ASP A 226 -23.48 -46.07 15.21
C ASP A 226 -23.92 -45.53 16.58
N SER A 227 -25.07 -44.88 16.52
CA SER A 227 -25.95 -44.32 17.54
C SER A 227 -26.42 -45.29 18.63
N GLY A 228 -26.67 -44.79 19.84
CA GLY A 228 -27.82 -45.26 20.65
C GLY A 228 -27.62 -45.55 22.15
N HIS A 229 -28.22 -44.67 22.95
CA HIS A 229 -28.90 -44.88 24.24
C HIS A 229 -28.19 -45.45 25.49
N GLY A 230 -28.39 -44.77 26.63
CA GLY A 230 -28.63 -45.45 27.91
C GLY A 230 -28.22 -44.74 29.20
N THR A 231 -29.21 -44.15 29.88
CA THR A 231 -29.43 -44.12 31.35
C THR A 231 -28.42 -43.46 32.31
N ASP A 232 -28.84 -42.33 32.87
CA ASP A 232 -29.22 -42.09 34.28
C ASP A 232 -28.38 -42.67 35.46
N HIS A 233 -27.95 -41.71 36.30
CA HIS A 233 -27.92 -41.68 37.77
C HIS A 233 -27.30 -42.84 38.59
N HIS A 234 -26.17 -42.59 39.27
CA HIS A 234 -26.09 -42.27 40.71
C HIS A 234 -24.70 -42.54 41.33
N ALA A 235 -24.33 -41.61 42.23
CA ALA A 235 -23.61 -41.80 43.51
C ALA A 235 -22.13 -42.25 43.53
N GLY A 236 -21.34 -41.57 44.38
CA GLY A 236 -20.12 -42.17 44.94
C GLY A 236 -19.02 -41.19 45.33
N SER A 237 -19.17 -40.58 46.51
CA SER A 237 -18.21 -39.77 47.26
C SER A 237 -16.79 -40.38 47.42
N CYS A 238 -15.75 -39.53 47.32
CA CYS A 238 -14.63 -39.32 48.27
C CYS A 238 -13.54 -38.48 47.55
N GLY A 239 -12.78 -37.56 48.13
CA GLY A 239 -12.69 -36.95 49.45
C GLY A 239 -11.53 -35.92 49.39
N SER A 240 -11.69 -34.81 50.13
CA SER A 240 -10.67 -34.07 50.90
C SER A 240 -9.34 -33.61 50.23
N ASP A 241 -8.71 -32.47 50.52
CA ASP A 241 -8.91 -31.31 51.39
C ASP A 241 -7.81 -30.27 51.03
N GLY A 242 -8.01 -29.01 51.44
CA GLY A 242 -6.95 -28.00 51.62
C GLY A 242 -6.83 -27.00 50.46
N GLY A 243 -7.12 -25.71 50.60
CA GLY A 243 -7.06 -24.83 51.76
C GLY A 243 -5.94 -23.82 51.54
N GLY A 244 -6.27 -22.52 51.40
CA GLY A 244 -5.29 -21.44 51.41
C GLY A 244 -5.59 -20.24 50.52
N SER A 245 -6.41 -19.32 51.03
CA SER A 245 -6.25 -17.86 50.82
C SER A 245 -4.82 -17.44 51.24
N SER A 246 -4.19 -16.35 50.84
CA SER A 246 -4.63 -14.96 50.63
C SER A 246 -3.39 -14.13 50.24
N ASP A 247 -3.61 -13.09 49.43
CA ASP A 247 -3.04 -11.73 49.48
C ASP A 247 -1.53 -11.48 49.66
N SER A 248 -0.94 -10.66 48.77
CA SER A 248 -0.45 -9.28 49.06
C SER A 248 0.75 -8.83 48.21
N GLY A 249 0.71 -7.55 47.80
CA GLY A 249 1.89 -6.72 47.43
C GLY A 249 2.01 -6.44 45.92
N GLY A 250 1.86 -5.23 45.36
CA GLY A 250 1.96 -3.87 45.91
C GLY A 250 3.34 -3.26 45.63
N SER A 251 3.44 -2.35 44.64
CA SER A 251 4.40 -1.24 44.40
C SER A 251 4.41 -0.92 42.89
N SER A 252 3.87 0.17 42.33
CA SER A 252 4.18 1.60 42.47
C SER A 252 5.66 1.97 42.35
N CYS A 253 6.04 2.54 41.20
CA CYS A 253 7.13 3.50 41.11
C CYS A 253 6.74 4.64 40.16
N SER A 254 6.89 5.86 40.66
CA SER A 254 6.79 7.13 39.95
C SER A 254 8.04 7.93 40.32
N SER A 255 8.67 8.59 39.34
CA SER A 255 9.59 9.74 39.50
C SER A 255 9.86 10.29 38.09
N CYS A 256 9.48 11.51 37.70
CA CYS A 256 9.88 12.86 38.17
C CYS A 256 11.31 13.25 37.76
N GLY A 257 11.45 14.27 36.91
CA GLY A 257 12.70 15.01 36.69
C GLY A 257 12.68 15.87 35.43
N GLY A 258 12.50 17.18 35.56
CA GLY A 258 12.51 18.16 34.47
C GLY A 258 13.60 19.23 34.60
N GLY A 259 13.59 20.18 33.65
CA GLY A 259 14.29 21.49 33.66
C GLY A 259 15.61 21.52 32.89
N CYS A 260 16.07 22.60 32.25
CA CYS A 260 15.58 23.96 32.00
C CYS A 260 16.39 24.56 30.83
N SER A 261 15.81 25.59 30.22
CA SER A 261 16.40 26.57 29.30
C SER A 261 17.50 27.45 29.91
N SER A 262 18.53 27.77 29.13
CA SER A 262 19.13 29.11 28.89
C SER A 262 20.15 28.99 27.77
#